data_AF-A0A7V4N3W2-F1
#
_entry.id   AF-A0A7V4N3W2-F1
#
_cell.length_a   1.000
_cell.length_b   1.000
_cell.length_c   1.000
_cell.angle_alpha   90.00
_cell.angle_beta   90.00
_cell.angle_gamma   90.00
#
_symmetry.space_group_name_H-M   'P 1'
#
loop_
_entity.id
_entity.type
_entity.pdbx_description
1 polymer ?
#
loop_
_entity_poly.entity_id
_entity_poly.type
_entity_poly.pdbx_seq_one_letter_code
_entity_poly.pdbx_strand_id
1 'polypeptide(L)'
;MNISLDLFFENLEKEKIAELFKDALPWEPLKLLKTYLLDIVPELPKDIPIGTPIPESLFLTSEGEVIPLKELEIYEEEYYFKGEKIRGALLKAGAILTGKKIFFEKDVIVEPFSLISPPAYFSQETQIRHGSYIRGSIYTGKKAVIGHTTEVKNSIFFSSAKASHFAYVGDSILGSNVNLGAGTKLANLKFSKTIITLVINNETIDTGLKKFGAILGDCCQTGCNSVLQPGTLLGKKSYVYPGKVCGPGYFLPGTKLK
;
A
#
# COMPACT_ATOMS: atom_id res chain seq x y z
N MET A 1 11.34 5.09 26.16
CA MET A 1 10.32 4.02 26.16
C MET A 1 10.14 3.57 24.71
N ASN A 2 10.25 2.27 24.40
CA ASN A 2 10.26 1.78 23.01
C ASN A 2 9.05 0.88 22.76
N ILE A 3 8.16 1.26 21.84
CA ILE A 3 7.13 0.34 21.37
C ILE A 3 7.85 -0.68 20.48
N SER A 4 7.97 -1.92 20.93
CA SER A 4 8.63 -2.94 20.11
C SER A 4 7.87 -3.17 18.81
N LEU A 5 8.59 -3.16 17.69
CA LEU A 5 8.07 -3.48 16.37
C LEU A 5 7.57 -4.93 16.28
N ASP A 6 8.10 -5.84 17.10
CA ASP A 6 7.70 -7.26 17.14
C ASP A 6 6.24 -7.48 17.55
N LEU A 7 5.64 -6.46 18.17
CA LEU A 7 4.23 -6.42 18.51
C LEU A 7 3.34 -6.24 17.27
N PHE A 8 3.91 -5.73 16.17
CA PHE A 8 3.20 -5.48 14.92
C PHE A 8 3.67 -6.38 13.80
N PHE A 9 4.97 -6.52 13.60
CA PHE A 9 5.52 -7.09 12.38
C PHE A 9 6.44 -8.26 12.69
N GLU A 10 6.30 -9.34 11.94
CA GLU A 10 7.17 -10.51 11.96
C GLU A 10 7.95 -10.56 10.65
N ASN A 11 9.24 -10.93 10.72
CA ASN A 11 10.12 -11.04 9.55
C ASN A 11 10.25 -9.76 8.71
N LEU A 12 10.33 -8.60 9.37
CA LEU A 12 10.42 -7.31 8.71
C LEU A 12 11.61 -7.23 7.73
N GLU A 13 12.70 -7.94 8.02
CA GLU A 13 13.90 -8.05 7.18
C GLU A 13 13.65 -8.61 5.78
N LYS A 14 12.49 -9.23 5.53
CA LYS A 14 12.08 -9.71 4.19
C LYS A 14 11.48 -8.61 3.32
N GLU A 15 11.07 -7.49 3.91
CA GLU A 15 10.55 -6.33 3.18
C GLU A 15 11.69 -5.44 2.70
N LYS A 16 11.58 -4.89 1.48
CA LYS A 16 12.64 -4.05 0.90
C LYS A 16 12.90 -2.77 1.70
N ILE A 17 11.88 -2.30 2.40
CA ILE A 17 11.94 -1.05 3.18
C ILE A 17 12.31 -1.27 4.65
N ALA A 18 12.77 -2.47 5.03
CA ALA A 18 13.07 -2.82 6.41
C ALA A 18 13.98 -1.81 7.11
N GLU A 19 14.92 -1.21 6.37
CA GLU A 19 15.85 -0.20 6.89
C GLU A 19 15.15 1.03 7.47
N LEU A 20 13.96 1.41 6.97
CA LEU A 20 13.21 2.57 7.47
C LEU A 20 12.69 2.37 8.90
N PHE A 21 12.63 1.11 9.37
CA PHE A 21 12.11 0.75 10.68
C PHE A 21 13.22 0.52 11.71
N LYS A 22 14.50 0.55 11.30
CA LYS A 22 15.61 0.32 12.23
C LYS A 22 15.65 1.42 13.29
N ASP A 23 15.66 1.01 14.56
CA ASP A 23 15.69 1.90 15.74
C ASP A 23 14.59 2.98 15.74
N ALA A 24 13.43 2.67 15.14
CA ALA A 24 12.37 3.63 14.89
C ALA A 24 11.05 3.25 15.59
N LEU A 25 10.23 4.25 15.91
CA LEU A 25 8.85 4.01 16.32
C LEU A 25 8.03 3.51 15.12
N PRO A 26 6.93 2.75 15.35
CA PRO A 26 6.19 2.10 14.28
C PRO A 26 5.73 3.01 13.12
N TRP A 27 5.49 4.30 13.36
CA TRP A 27 5.02 5.26 12.35
C TRP A 27 6.11 6.09 11.68
N GLU A 28 7.35 6.07 12.17
CA GLU A 28 8.45 6.88 11.61
C GLU A 28 8.72 6.62 10.12
N PRO A 29 8.61 5.37 9.60
CA PRO A 29 8.74 5.12 8.16
C PRO A 29 7.82 5.97 7.29
N LEU A 30 6.62 6.35 7.77
CA LEU A 30 5.70 7.20 7.01
C LEU A 30 6.27 8.60 6.74
N LYS A 31 7.16 9.10 7.60
CA LYS A 31 7.83 10.40 7.42
C LYS A 31 8.90 10.35 6.35
N LEU A 32 9.57 9.20 6.23
CA LEU A 32 10.74 9.02 5.37
C LEU A 32 10.36 8.44 3.99
N LEU A 33 9.20 7.79 3.89
CA LEU A 33 8.77 7.04 2.72
C LEU A 33 8.89 7.83 1.40
N LYS A 34 8.53 9.12 1.41
CA LYS A 34 8.60 9.93 0.19
C LYS A 34 10.02 10.05 -0.34
N THR A 35 10.96 10.48 0.52
CA THR A 35 12.37 10.66 0.16
C THR A 35 12.96 9.32 -0.27
N TYR A 36 12.71 8.28 0.53
CA TYR A 36 13.16 6.92 0.23
C TYR A 36 12.73 6.45 -1.17
N LEU A 37 11.45 6.59 -1.50
CA LEU A 37 10.94 6.16 -2.81
C LEU A 37 11.49 7.02 -3.96
N LEU A 38 11.70 8.32 -3.76
CA LEU A 38 12.29 9.17 -4.80
C LEU A 38 13.72 8.73 -5.17
N ASP A 39 14.46 8.22 -4.18
CA ASP A 39 15.83 7.74 -4.34
C ASP A 39 15.87 6.39 -5.07
N ILE A 40 15.02 5.43 -4.68
CA ILE A 40 15.09 4.05 -5.23
C ILE A 40 14.27 3.82 -6.51
N VAL A 41 13.25 4.64 -6.78
CA VAL A 41 12.35 4.42 -7.92
C VAL A 41 12.97 5.01 -9.19
N PRO A 42 13.25 4.22 -10.24
CA PRO A 42 13.70 4.74 -11.53
C PRO A 42 12.57 5.49 -12.25
N GLU A 43 12.91 6.22 -13.31
CA GLU A 43 11.88 6.76 -14.20
C GLU A 43 11.31 5.67 -15.10
N LEU A 44 10.00 5.70 -15.33
CA LEU A 44 9.34 4.89 -16.34
C LEU A 44 9.92 5.17 -17.75
N PRO A 45 9.92 4.15 -18.64
CA PRO A 45 10.24 4.33 -20.06
C PRO A 45 9.40 5.44 -20.71
N LYS A 46 9.99 6.11 -21.70
CA LYS A 46 9.37 7.27 -22.38
C LYS A 46 8.09 6.91 -23.14
N ASP A 47 7.95 5.65 -23.54
CA ASP A 47 6.83 5.15 -24.33
C ASP A 47 5.55 4.96 -23.49
N ILE A 48 5.64 5.06 -22.16
CA ILE A 48 4.48 5.01 -21.28
C ILE A 48 3.83 6.42 -21.20
N PRO A 49 2.55 6.57 -21.60
CA PRO A 49 1.86 7.85 -21.51
C PRO A 49 1.72 8.33 -20.06
N ILE A 50 1.92 9.63 -19.84
CA ILE A 50 1.78 10.28 -18.54
C ILE A 50 0.70 11.36 -18.63
N GLY A 51 -0.20 11.39 -17.65
CA GLY A 51 -1.27 12.40 -17.53
C GLY A 51 -2.49 12.14 -18.41
N THR A 52 -2.43 11.14 -19.29
CA THR A 52 -3.54 10.68 -20.13
C THR A 52 -3.83 9.20 -19.87
N PRO A 53 -5.05 8.72 -20.19
CA PRO A 53 -5.33 7.29 -20.18
C PRO A 53 -4.41 6.53 -21.12
N ILE A 54 -3.89 5.39 -20.66
CA ILE A 54 -3.15 4.46 -21.52
C ILE A 54 -4.11 3.97 -22.63
N PRO A 55 -3.79 4.16 -23.93
CA PRO A 55 -4.74 3.96 -25.02
C PRO A 55 -5.01 2.48 -25.33
N GLU A 56 -4.03 1.61 -25.13
CA GLU A 56 -4.13 0.16 -25.29
C GLU A 56 -3.33 -0.54 -24.19
N SER A 57 -3.63 -1.81 -23.87
CA SER A 57 -2.89 -2.50 -22.80
C SER A 57 -1.42 -2.66 -23.17
N LEU A 58 -0.53 -2.32 -22.25
CA LEU A 58 0.92 -2.39 -22.40
C LEU A 58 1.51 -3.41 -21.43
N PHE A 59 2.54 -4.12 -21.87
CA PHE A 59 3.36 -4.98 -21.03
C PHE A 59 4.73 -4.31 -20.85
N LEU A 60 5.08 -3.98 -19.61
CA LEU A 60 6.37 -3.41 -19.23
C LEU A 60 7.27 -4.55 -18.75
N THR A 61 8.26 -4.95 -19.55
CA THR A 61 9.18 -6.04 -19.19
C THR A 61 10.07 -5.66 -18.00
N SER A 62 10.65 -6.68 -17.35
CA SER A 62 11.57 -6.49 -16.22
C SER A 62 12.87 -5.78 -16.64
N GLU A 63 13.19 -5.83 -17.92
CA GLU A 63 14.32 -5.19 -18.58
C GLU A 63 13.99 -3.74 -19.01
N GLY A 64 12.73 -3.31 -18.89
CA GLY A 64 12.28 -1.95 -19.18
C GLY A 64 11.77 -1.71 -20.61
N GLU A 65 11.51 -2.77 -21.39
CA GLU A 65 10.88 -2.67 -22.71
C GLU A 65 9.35 -2.53 -22.55
N VAL A 66 8.73 -1.70 -23.40
CA VAL A 66 7.28 -1.50 -23.42
C VAL A 66 6.72 -2.12 -24.69
N ILE A 67 5.92 -3.17 -24.53
CA ILE A 67 5.36 -3.95 -25.64
C ILE A 67 3.84 -3.84 -25.60
N PRO A 68 3.16 -3.46 -26.69
CA PRO A 68 1.70 -3.56 -26.77
C PRO A 68 1.24 -5.00 -26.53
N LEU A 69 0.24 -5.20 -25.66
CA LEU A 69 -0.22 -6.54 -25.28
C LEU A 69 -0.65 -7.38 -26.50
N LYS A 70 -1.17 -6.74 -27.55
CA LYS A 70 -1.59 -7.39 -28.81
C LYS A 70 -0.46 -8.04 -29.59
N GLU A 71 0.80 -7.70 -29.27
CA GLU A 71 2.00 -8.28 -29.89
C GLU A 71 2.55 -9.47 -29.10
N LEU A 72 1.94 -9.80 -27.96
CA LEU A 72 2.33 -10.92 -27.13
C LEU A 72 1.49 -12.16 -27.42
N GLU A 73 2.12 -13.31 -27.36
CA GLU A 73 1.43 -14.60 -27.28
C GLU A 73 1.19 -14.94 -25.79
N ILE A 74 0.00 -15.42 -25.47
CA ILE A 74 -0.42 -15.73 -24.10
C ILE A 74 -0.85 -17.19 -24.02
N TYR A 75 -0.15 -17.99 -23.21
CA TYR A 75 -0.47 -19.39 -22.95
C TYR A 75 -0.44 -19.61 -21.44
N GLU A 76 -1.51 -20.19 -20.88
CA GLU A 76 -1.60 -20.51 -19.44
C GLU A 76 -1.21 -19.36 -18.49
N GLU A 77 -1.65 -18.13 -18.81
CA GLU A 77 -1.32 -16.89 -18.06
C GLU A 77 0.16 -16.44 -18.13
N GLU A 78 0.95 -17.08 -18.99
CA GLU A 78 2.34 -16.70 -19.27
C GLU A 78 2.43 -15.88 -20.57
N TYR A 79 3.39 -14.95 -20.62
CA TYR A 79 3.57 -14.02 -21.74
C TYR A 79 4.82 -14.36 -22.53
N TYR A 80 4.69 -14.37 -23.86
CA TYR A 80 5.76 -14.66 -24.78
C TYR A 80 5.89 -13.56 -25.83
N PHE A 81 7.11 -13.16 -26.15
CA PHE A 81 7.44 -12.21 -27.22
C PHE A 81 8.47 -12.84 -28.14
N LYS A 82 8.15 -12.95 -29.44
CA LYS A 82 9.02 -13.58 -30.45
C LYS A 82 9.48 -15.00 -30.06
N GLY A 83 8.61 -15.77 -29.41
CA GLY A 83 8.88 -17.13 -28.96
C GLY A 83 9.63 -17.25 -27.62
N GLU A 84 10.06 -16.14 -27.01
CA GLU A 84 10.72 -16.14 -25.71
C GLU A 84 9.76 -15.75 -24.59
N LYS A 85 9.84 -16.48 -23.47
CA LYS A 85 9.04 -16.17 -22.28
C LYS A 85 9.57 -14.90 -21.62
N ILE A 86 8.70 -13.92 -21.43
CA ILE A 86 9.03 -12.64 -20.79
C ILE A 86 8.32 -12.50 -19.45
N ARG A 87 8.85 -11.64 -18.58
CA ARG A 87 8.22 -11.27 -17.30
C ARG A 87 8.20 -9.76 -17.14
N GLY A 88 7.14 -9.25 -16.56
CA GLY A 88 6.91 -7.82 -16.49
C GLY A 88 5.60 -7.47 -15.83
N ALA A 89 5.25 -6.19 -15.86
CA ALA A 89 3.98 -5.68 -15.36
C ALA A 89 2.99 -5.46 -16.52
N LEU A 90 1.73 -5.84 -16.29
CA LEU A 90 0.64 -5.59 -17.22
C LEU A 90 -0.10 -4.31 -16.85
N LEU A 91 -0.03 -3.30 -17.72
CA LEU A 91 -0.73 -2.04 -17.59
C LEU A 91 -1.94 -2.04 -18.54
N LYS A 92 -3.15 -2.24 -18.02
CA LYS A 92 -4.35 -2.33 -18.86
C LYS A 92 -4.77 -0.95 -19.36
N ALA A 93 -5.37 -0.94 -20.56
CA ALA A 93 -5.92 0.26 -21.18
C ALA A 93 -6.85 1.03 -20.22
N GLY A 94 -6.80 2.35 -20.26
CA GLY A 94 -7.60 3.25 -19.43
C GLY A 94 -7.00 3.58 -18.07
N ALA A 95 -5.96 2.88 -17.59
CA ALA A 95 -5.22 3.31 -16.41
C ALA A 95 -4.52 4.66 -16.68
N ILE A 96 -4.32 5.47 -15.65
CA ILE A 96 -3.70 6.79 -15.75
C ILE A 96 -2.55 6.90 -14.76
N LEU A 97 -1.35 7.18 -15.26
CA LEU A 97 -0.17 7.47 -14.47
C LEU A 97 0.10 8.98 -14.49
N THR A 98 0.21 9.63 -13.33
CA THR A 98 0.36 11.10 -13.28
C THR A 98 1.81 11.58 -13.22
N GLY A 99 2.78 10.68 -13.31
CA GLY A 99 4.20 11.02 -13.39
C GLY A 99 5.10 9.79 -13.47
N LYS A 100 6.39 10.01 -13.68
CA LYS A 100 7.34 8.96 -14.08
C LYS A 100 7.95 8.14 -12.95
N LYS A 101 7.94 8.65 -11.72
CA LYS A 101 8.53 7.97 -10.55
C LYS A 101 7.58 6.89 -10.01
N ILE A 102 7.29 5.89 -10.83
CA ILE A 102 6.45 4.76 -10.49
C ILE A 102 7.18 3.49 -10.93
N PHE A 103 7.37 2.54 -10.02
CA PHE A 103 8.03 1.29 -10.33
C PHE A 103 7.07 0.11 -10.16
N PHE A 104 7.07 -0.77 -11.14
CA PHE A 104 6.30 -2.01 -11.13
C PHE A 104 7.29 -3.17 -11.27
N GLU A 105 7.30 -4.10 -10.32
CA GLU A 105 8.00 -5.36 -10.48
C GLU A 105 7.26 -6.33 -11.41
N LYS A 106 7.88 -7.48 -11.68
CA LYS A 106 7.26 -8.57 -12.44
C LYS A 106 5.92 -9.00 -11.86
N ASP A 107 5.04 -9.41 -12.75
CA ASP A 107 3.72 -9.96 -12.46
C ASP A 107 2.75 -8.96 -11.78
N VAL A 108 3.10 -7.67 -11.74
CA VAL A 108 2.18 -6.62 -11.28
C VAL A 108 1.10 -6.39 -12.33
N ILE A 109 -0.16 -6.26 -11.89
CA ILE A 109 -1.29 -5.99 -12.78
C ILE A 109 -1.95 -4.68 -12.37
N VAL A 110 -2.07 -3.76 -13.34
CA VAL A 110 -2.80 -2.51 -13.22
C VAL A 110 -4.06 -2.59 -14.07
N GLU A 111 -5.21 -2.59 -13.41
CA GLU A 111 -6.52 -2.67 -14.05
C GLU A 111 -7.01 -1.31 -14.59
N PRO A 112 -8.01 -1.32 -15.50
CA PRO A 112 -8.50 -0.09 -16.12
C PRO A 112 -8.95 0.97 -15.11
N PHE A 113 -8.75 2.22 -15.49
CA PHE A 113 -9.21 3.42 -14.77
C PHE A 113 -8.63 3.61 -13.36
N SER A 114 -7.62 2.83 -12.97
CA SER A 114 -6.82 3.19 -11.79
C SER A 114 -6.04 4.49 -12.07
N LEU A 115 -6.06 5.42 -11.11
CA LEU A 115 -5.27 6.65 -11.16
C LEU A 115 -4.11 6.53 -10.18
N ILE A 116 -2.87 6.61 -10.67
CA ILE A 116 -1.66 6.40 -9.88
C ILE A 116 -0.76 7.62 -9.95
N SER A 117 -0.53 8.26 -8.80
CA SER A 117 0.44 9.35 -8.66
C SER A 117 1.76 8.88 -8.07
N PRO A 118 2.89 9.48 -8.49
CA PRO A 118 4.20 9.19 -7.92
C PRO A 118 4.45 9.90 -6.57
N PRO A 119 5.46 9.47 -5.80
CA PRO A 119 6.29 8.29 -6.04
C PRO A 119 5.60 7.01 -5.57
N ALA A 120 5.70 5.93 -6.35
CA ALA A 120 5.08 4.65 -5.99
C ALA A 120 5.95 3.45 -6.36
N TYR A 121 5.95 2.45 -5.48
CA TYR A 121 6.66 1.19 -5.66
C TYR A 121 5.69 0.01 -5.48
N PHE A 122 5.57 -0.81 -6.53
CA PHE A 122 4.74 -1.99 -6.53
C PHE A 122 5.56 -3.26 -6.65
N SER A 123 5.66 -4.02 -5.56
CA SER A 123 6.40 -5.29 -5.55
C SER A 123 5.67 -6.37 -6.35
N GLN A 124 6.39 -7.45 -6.63
CA GLN A 124 5.92 -8.56 -7.47
C GLN A 124 4.50 -9.03 -7.10
N GLU A 125 3.71 -9.34 -8.13
CA GLU A 125 2.34 -9.89 -8.01
C GLU A 125 1.34 -8.93 -7.33
N THR A 126 1.67 -7.65 -7.19
CA THR A 126 0.71 -6.65 -6.70
C THR A 126 -0.43 -6.48 -7.68
N GLN A 127 -1.67 -6.44 -7.16
CA GLN A 127 -2.86 -6.14 -7.94
C GLN A 127 -3.35 -4.73 -7.62
N ILE A 128 -3.39 -3.89 -8.63
CA ILE A 128 -4.02 -2.56 -8.60
C ILE A 128 -5.31 -2.67 -9.39
N ARG A 129 -6.44 -2.70 -8.67
CA ARG A 129 -7.73 -3.02 -9.26
C ARG A 129 -8.47 -1.80 -9.78
N HIS A 130 -9.50 -2.08 -10.57
CA HIS A 130 -10.29 -1.10 -11.30
C HIS A 130 -10.71 0.10 -10.44
N GLY A 131 -10.44 1.30 -10.94
CA GLY A 131 -10.89 2.55 -10.33
C GLY A 131 -10.22 2.90 -9.00
N SER A 132 -9.15 2.20 -8.59
CA SER A 132 -8.37 2.59 -7.41
C SER A 132 -7.77 4.00 -7.59
N TYR A 133 -7.77 4.79 -6.52
CA TYR A 133 -7.12 6.10 -6.51
C TYR A 133 -5.89 6.08 -5.60
N ILE A 134 -4.72 6.07 -6.21
CA ILE A 134 -3.43 5.94 -5.54
C ILE A 134 -2.70 7.27 -5.61
N ARG A 135 -2.36 7.85 -4.44
CA ARG A 135 -1.73 9.17 -4.38
C ARG A 135 -0.70 9.33 -3.27
N GLY A 136 0.11 10.38 -3.37
CA GLY A 136 1.21 10.59 -2.42
C GLY A 136 2.29 9.52 -2.57
N SER A 137 2.86 9.05 -1.47
CA SER A 137 3.97 8.08 -1.48
C SER A 137 3.51 6.68 -1.10
N ILE A 138 3.62 5.71 -2.00
CA ILE A 138 3.06 4.37 -1.80
C ILE A 138 4.12 3.29 -1.97
N TYR A 139 4.20 2.39 -0.99
CA TYR A 139 4.96 1.15 -1.11
C TYR A 139 4.01 -0.03 -0.92
N THR A 140 4.20 -1.06 -1.73
CA THR A 140 3.58 -2.36 -1.52
C THR A 140 4.62 -3.47 -1.54
N GLY A 141 4.50 -4.41 -0.61
CA GLY A 141 5.19 -5.69 -0.58
C GLY A 141 4.53 -6.69 -1.53
N LYS A 142 5.10 -7.90 -1.63
CA LYS A 142 4.69 -8.89 -2.63
C LYS A 142 3.22 -9.28 -2.47
N LYS A 143 2.49 -9.47 -3.57
CA LYS A 143 1.09 -9.93 -3.57
C LYS A 143 0.10 -9.02 -2.83
N ALA A 144 0.46 -7.74 -2.63
CA ALA A 144 -0.48 -6.78 -2.07
C ALA A 144 -1.66 -6.53 -3.01
N VAL A 145 -2.80 -6.12 -2.46
CA VAL A 145 -3.99 -5.78 -3.24
C VAL A 145 -4.49 -4.40 -2.88
N ILE A 146 -4.44 -3.49 -3.85
CA ILE A 146 -5.15 -2.22 -3.81
C ILE A 146 -6.40 -2.38 -4.66
N GLY A 147 -7.54 -2.35 -3.99
CA GLY A 147 -8.79 -2.87 -4.50
C GLY A 147 -9.64 -1.93 -5.33
N HIS A 148 -10.80 -2.45 -5.74
CA HIS A 148 -11.77 -1.70 -6.53
C HIS A 148 -12.20 -0.44 -5.79
N THR A 149 -12.08 0.73 -6.45
CA THR A 149 -12.42 2.06 -5.90
C THR A 149 -11.85 2.32 -4.50
N THR A 150 -10.69 1.72 -4.21
CA THR A 150 -9.98 1.96 -2.97
C THR A 150 -9.07 3.15 -3.15
N GLU A 151 -9.16 4.10 -2.22
CA GLU A 151 -8.25 5.25 -2.17
C GLU A 151 -7.11 4.94 -1.20
N VAL A 152 -5.88 5.09 -1.67
CA VAL A 152 -4.67 4.93 -0.87
C VAL A 152 -3.84 6.19 -0.97
N LYS A 153 -3.39 6.69 0.19
CA LYS A 153 -2.56 7.89 0.28
C LYS A 153 -1.43 7.68 1.29
N ASN A 154 -0.18 7.95 0.91
CA ASN A 154 0.99 7.95 1.81
C ASN A 154 1.08 6.69 2.70
N SER A 155 1.04 5.49 2.13
CA SER A 155 0.85 4.27 2.91
C SER A 155 1.76 3.15 2.48
N ILE A 156 2.02 2.24 3.42
CA ILE A 156 2.86 1.06 3.29
C ILE A 156 1.97 -0.17 3.41
N PHE A 157 2.04 -1.06 2.44
CA PHE A 157 1.41 -2.38 2.48
C PHE A 157 2.53 -3.39 2.52
N PHE A 158 2.59 -4.26 3.51
CA PHE A 158 3.49 -5.40 3.49
C PHE A 158 2.91 -6.56 2.69
N SER A 159 3.71 -7.61 2.57
CA SER A 159 3.41 -8.76 1.74
C SER A 159 2.01 -9.33 2.02
N SER A 160 1.24 -9.51 0.95
CA SER A 160 -0.14 -10.03 0.97
C SER A 160 -1.15 -9.19 1.76
N ALA A 161 -0.85 -7.92 2.09
CA ALA A 161 -1.82 -6.99 2.66
C ALA A 161 -2.87 -6.58 1.62
N LYS A 162 -4.15 -6.51 2.03
CA LYS A 162 -5.28 -6.35 1.13
C LYS A 162 -6.24 -5.26 1.60
N ALA A 163 -6.46 -4.27 0.76
CA ALA A 163 -7.56 -3.31 0.86
C ALA A 163 -8.45 -3.49 -0.39
N SER A 164 -9.22 -4.58 -0.43
CA SER A 164 -9.74 -5.12 -1.70
C SER A 164 -10.96 -4.38 -2.26
N HIS A 165 -11.73 -3.67 -1.43
CA HIS A 165 -13.02 -3.10 -1.85
C HIS A 165 -13.37 -1.83 -1.06
N PHE A 166 -13.60 -0.72 -1.76
CA PHE A 166 -14.21 0.52 -1.22
C PHE A 166 -13.52 1.09 0.04
N ALA A 167 -12.22 0.87 0.18
CA ALA A 167 -11.48 1.26 1.38
C ALA A 167 -10.85 2.65 1.24
N TYR A 168 -10.62 3.31 2.38
CA TYR A 168 -9.74 4.48 2.47
C TYR A 168 -8.56 4.15 3.37
N VAL A 169 -7.35 4.26 2.83
CA VAL A 169 -6.09 3.97 3.53
C VAL A 169 -5.19 5.20 3.46
N GLY A 170 -5.27 6.06 4.46
CA GLY A 170 -4.50 7.32 4.51
C GLY A 170 -3.41 7.29 5.58
N ASP A 171 -2.17 7.62 5.21
CA ASP A 171 -1.04 7.78 6.12
C ASP A 171 -0.91 6.58 7.10
N SER A 172 -0.92 5.36 6.57
CA SER A 172 -1.10 4.11 7.32
C SER A 172 -0.09 3.01 6.93
N ILE A 173 0.11 2.04 7.82
CA ILE A 173 0.93 0.85 7.57
C ILE A 173 0.08 -0.40 7.78
N LEU A 174 -0.02 -1.25 6.76
CA LEU A 174 -0.68 -2.55 6.82
C LEU A 174 0.38 -3.65 6.85
N GLY A 175 0.40 -4.41 7.92
CA GLY A 175 1.26 -5.57 8.12
C GLY A 175 0.98 -6.69 7.12
N SER A 176 1.84 -7.71 7.14
CA SER A 176 1.75 -8.87 6.26
C SER A 176 0.43 -9.60 6.48
N ASN A 177 -0.22 -10.03 5.41
CA ASN A 177 -1.51 -10.73 5.45
C ASN A 177 -2.65 -9.96 6.15
N VAL A 178 -2.55 -8.63 6.27
CA VAL A 178 -3.70 -7.83 6.71
C VAL A 178 -4.82 -7.90 5.69
N ASN A 179 -6.06 -8.03 6.15
CA ASN A 179 -7.25 -7.99 5.29
C ASN A 179 -8.24 -6.94 5.80
N LEU A 180 -8.46 -5.90 4.99
CA LEU A 180 -9.47 -4.90 5.26
C LEU A 180 -10.81 -5.33 4.67
N GLY A 181 -11.81 -5.51 5.54
CA GLY A 181 -13.19 -5.75 5.12
C GLY A 181 -13.69 -4.60 4.25
N ALA A 182 -14.58 -4.93 3.31
CA ALA A 182 -15.11 -3.98 2.34
C ALA A 182 -15.64 -2.72 3.02
N GLY A 183 -15.25 -1.56 2.51
CA GLY A 183 -15.68 -0.30 3.11
C GLY A 183 -14.94 0.08 4.40
N THR A 184 -13.82 -0.54 4.77
CA THR A 184 -13.03 -0.06 5.92
C THR A 184 -12.44 1.34 5.66
N LYS A 185 -12.43 2.21 6.67
CA LYS A 185 -11.77 3.53 6.58
C LYS A 185 -10.73 3.70 7.69
N LEU A 186 -9.51 4.06 7.28
CA LEU A 186 -8.44 4.48 8.17
C LEU A 186 -8.39 6.01 8.14
N ALA A 187 -9.11 6.64 9.06
CA ALA A 187 -9.15 8.09 9.15
C ALA A 187 -7.79 8.61 9.62
N ASN A 188 -7.26 9.65 8.98
CA ASN A 188 -5.89 10.15 9.21
C ASN A 188 -5.80 11.55 9.80
N LEU A 189 -6.91 12.27 9.97
CA LEU A 189 -6.89 13.67 10.42
C LEU A 189 -7.89 13.87 11.57
N LYS A 190 -7.41 14.40 12.69
CA LYS A 190 -8.27 14.85 13.81
C LYS A 190 -9.08 16.07 13.39
N PHE A 191 -10.27 16.24 13.97
CA PHE A 191 -11.08 17.46 13.79
C PHE A 191 -10.34 18.74 14.20
N SER A 192 -9.54 18.67 15.27
CA SER A 192 -8.70 19.78 15.74
C SER A 192 -7.60 20.17 14.74
N LYS A 193 -7.30 19.32 13.75
CA LYS A 193 -6.19 19.49 12.79
C LYS A 193 -4.85 19.73 13.49
N THR A 194 -4.66 19.22 14.70
CA THR A 194 -3.39 19.27 15.44
C THR A 194 -2.57 18.00 15.19
N ILE A 195 -1.34 17.97 15.72
CA ILE A 195 -0.48 16.80 15.64
C ILE A 195 -1.15 15.60 16.35
N ILE A 196 -0.98 14.40 15.79
CA ILE A 196 -1.47 13.17 16.39
C ILE A 196 -0.55 12.80 17.56
N THR A 197 -1.08 12.89 18.78
CA THR A 197 -0.48 12.35 19.99
C THR A 197 -1.11 11.01 20.37
N LEU A 198 -0.32 10.13 20.98
CA LEU A 198 -0.72 8.82 21.48
C LEU A 198 -0.46 8.74 22.99
N VAL A 199 -1.34 8.06 23.73
CA VAL A 199 -1.11 7.75 25.14
C VAL A 199 -0.71 6.29 25.26
N ILE A 200 0.51 6.04 25.73
CA ILE A 200 1.09 4.70 25.88
C ILE A 200 1.73 4.62 27.26
N ASN A 201 1.35 3.62 28.06
CA ASN A 201 1.86 3.44 29.43
C ASN A 201 1.78 4.72 30.29
N ASN A 202 0.69 5.48 30.17
CA ASN A 202 0.45 6.78 30.80
C ASN A 202 1.39 7.93 30.36
N GLU A 203 2.20 7.73 29.34
CA GLU A 203 3.01 8.78 28.72
C GLU A 203 2.33 9.25 27.42
N THR A 204 2.36 10.57 27.19
CA THR A 204 1.89 11.14 25.91
C THR A 204 3.07 11.26 24.95
N ILE A 205 2.97 10.59 23.81
CA ILE A 205 3.98 10.59 22.76
C ILE A 205 3.45 11.41 21.58
N ASP A 206 4.24 12.38 21.13
CA ASP A 206 4.00 13.12 19.91
C ASP A 206 4.53 12.33 18.71
N THR A 207 3.66 12.04 17.73
CA THR A 207 4.09 11.33 16.51
C THR A 207 4.83 12.24 15.52
N GLY A 208 4.74 13.57 15.67
CA GLY A 208 5.20 14.55 14.70
C GLY A 208 4.35 14.63 13.42
N LEU A 209 3.27 13.85 13.34
CA LEU A 209 2.42 13.75 12.16
C LEU A 209 1.08 14.47 12.38
N LYS A 210 0.80 15.49 11.55
CA LYS A 210 -0.55 16.11 11.50
C LYS A 210 -1.58 15.19 10.85
N LYS A 211 -1.13 14.31 9.96
CA LYS A 211 -1.94 13.25 9.34
C LYS A 211 -1.29 11.90 9.63
N PHE A 212 -2.00 11.04 10.34
CA PHE A 212 -1.58 9.68 10.65
C PHE A 212 -2.84 8.82 10.84
N GLY A 213 -2.98 7.80 10.00
CA GLY A 213 -4.11 6.88 10.01
C GLY A 213 -3.93 5.79 11.05
N ALA A 214 -3.62 4.59 10.60
CA ALA A 214 -3.47 3.44 11.47
C ALA A 214 -2.24 2.59 11.14
N ILE A 215 -1.77 1.87 12.14
CA ILE A 215 -0.83 0.77 11.99
C ILE A 215 -1.58 -0.50 12.34
N LEU A 216 -1.69 -1.40 11.38
CA LEU A 216 -2.25 -2.72 11.59
C LEU A 216 -1.10 -3.72 11.50
N GLY A 217 -0.82 -4.43 12.58
CA GLY A 217 0.17 -5.49 12.58
C GLY A 217 -0.24 -6.67 11.70
N ASP A 218 0.70 -7.58 11.51
CA ASP A 218 0.55 -8.76 10.67
C ASP A 218 -0.71 -9.56 11.03
N CYS A 219 -1.38 -10.08 10.02
CA CYS A 219 -2.60 -10.89 10.14
C CYS A 219 -3.77 -10.18 10.85
N CYS A 220 -3.75 -8.84 10.97
CA CYS A 220 -4.95 -8.13 11.43
C CYS A 220 -6.07 -8.21 10.40
N GLN A 221 -7.31 -8.24 10.89
CA GLN A 221 -8.50 -8.24 10.04
C GLN A 221 -9.50 -7.19 10.51
N THR A 222 -10.09 -6.46 9.57
CA THR A 222 -11.23 -5.58 9.86
C THR A 222 -12.48 -6.15 9.20
N GLY A 223 -13.62 -6.07 9.88
CA GLY A 223 -14.91 -6.36 9.30
C GLY A 223 -15.37 -5.26 8.37
N CYS A 224 -16.37 -5.55 7.53
CA CYS A 224 -16.94 -4.58 6.61
C CYS A 224 -17.38 -3.30 7.33
N ASN A 225 -17.16 -2.14 6.69
CA ASN A 225 -17.53 -0.82 7.19
C ASN A 225 -16.95 -0.47 8.58
N SER A 226 -15.84 -1.09 8.99
CA SER A 226 -15.13 -0.66 10.19
C SER A 226 -14.42 0.68 9.98
N VAL A 227 -14.24 1.44 11.06
CA VAL A 227 -13.50 2.70 11.04
C VAL A 227 -12.39 2.64 12.07
N LEU A 228 -11.17 2.99 11.68
CA LEU A 228 -10.06 3.17 12.59
C LEU A 228 -9.76 4.67 12.68
N GLN A 229 -9.72 5.19 13.90
CA GLN A 229 -9.46 6.61 14.14
C GLN A 229 -7.98 6.97 13.92
N PRO A 230 -7.66 8.26 13.71
CA PRO A 230 -6.27 8.70 13.55
C PRO A 230 -5.39 8.32 14.74
N GLY A 231 -4.26 7.68 14.49
CA GLY A 231 -3.36 7.17 15.52
C GLY A 231 -3.79 5.84 16.14
N THR A 232 -4.50 4.99 15.38
CA THR A 232 -4.82 3.63 15.84
C THR A 232 -3.64 2.69 15.61
N LEU A 233 -3.14 2.01 16.65
CA LEU A 233 -2.06 1.04 16.57
C LEU A 233 -2.58 -0.33 17.02
N LEU A 234 -2.93 -1.20 16.07
CA LEU A 234 -3.37 -2.57 16.32
C LEU A 234 -2.19 -3.54 16.23
N GLY A 235 -1.84 -4.19 17.35
CA GLY A 235 -0.86 -5.27 17.36
C GLY A 235 -1.30 -6.45 16.48
N LYS A 236 -0.34 -7.28 16.07
CA LYS A 236 -0.57 -8.41 15.15
C LYS A 236 -1.69 -9.35 15.60
N LYS A 237 -2.35 -9.99 14.63
CA LYS A 237 -3.43 -10.97 14.83
C LYS A 237 -4.67 -10.39 15.53
N SER A 238 -4.88 -9.08 15.45
CA SER A 238 -6.05 -8.39 16.02
C SER A 238 -7.22 -8.35 15.04
N TYR A 239 -8.44 -8.20 15.58
CA TYR A 239 -9.69 -8.20 14.82
C TYR A 239 -10.54 -6.99 15.19
N VAL A 240 -11.07 -6.29 14.18
CA VAL A 240 -12.12 -5.29 14.34
C VAL A 240 -13.40 -5.83 13.73
N TYR A 241 -14.49 -5.91 14.51
CA TYR A 241 -15.74 -6.48 14.02
C TYR A 241 -16.46 -5.54 13.04
N PRO A 242 -17.33 -6.06 12.16
CA PRO A 242 -18.04 -5.24 11.18
C PRO A 242 -18.76 -4.05 11.81
N GLY A 243 -18.66 -2.88 11.17
CA GLY A 243 -19.29 -1.64 11.60
C GLY A 243 -18.70 -1.01 12.87
N LYS A 244 -17.60 -1.55 13.43
CA LYS A 244 -17.01 -1.02 14.66
C LYS A 244 -16.03 0.11 14.40
N VAL A 245 -15.97 1.01 15.39
CA VAL A 245 -15.01 2.11 15.44
C VAL A 245 -13.91 1.75 16.42
N CYS A 246 -12.68 1.60 15.93
CA CYS A 246 -11.50 1.53 16.77
C CYS A 246 -11.03 2.94 17.14
N GLY A 247 -10.93 3.22 18.44
CA GLY A 247 -10.38 4.47 18.93
C GLY A 247 -8.88 4.59 18.66
N PRO A 248 -8.31 5.80 18.86
CA PRO A 248 -6.87 6.00 18.80
C PRO A 248 -6.18 5.27 19.96
N GLY A 249 -4.89 5.03 19.82
CA GLY A 249 -4.06 4.44 20.86
C GLY A 249 -3.52 3.06 20.49
N TYR A 250 -2.91 2.43 21.48
CA TYR A 250 -2.15 1.20 21.32
C TYR A 250 -2.92 -0.01 21.86
N PHE A 251 -3.11 -1.01 20.99
CA PHE A 251 -3.81 -2.25 21.29
C PHE A 251 -2.85 -3.44 21.13
N LEU A 252 -2.83 -4.33 22.12
CA LEU A 252 -1.92 -5.46 22.16
C LEU A 252 -2.25 -6.51 21.07
N PRO A 253 -1.28 -7.36 20.69
CA PRO A 253 -1.52 -8.48 19.79
C PRO A 253 -2.72 -9.35 20.22
N GLY A 254 -3.50 -9.81 19.25
CA GLY A 254 -4.67 -10.66 19.50
C GLY A 254 -5.91 -9.93 20.04
N THR A 255 -5.91 -8.59 20.07
CA THR A 255 -7.06 -7.81 20.51
C THR A 255 -8.27 -8.05 19.61
N LYS A 256 -9.46 -8.21 20.21
CA LYS A 256 -10.73 -8.34 19.49
C LYS A 256 -11.64 -7.18 19.86
N LEU A 257 -11.81 -6.24 18.96
CA LEU A 257 -12.72 -5.11 19.09
C LEU A 257 -14.09 -5.52 18.56
N LYS A 258 -14.98 -5.86 19.48
CA LYS A 258 -16.30 -6.44 19.20
C LYS A 258 -17.40 -5.41 19.03
#